data_AF-A0A1S3QDU2-F1
#
_entry.id   AF-A0A1S3QDU2-F1
#
_cell.length_a   1.000
_cell.length_b   1.000
_cell.length_c   1.000
_cell.angle_alpha   90.00
_cell.angle_beta   90.00
_cell.angle_gamma   90.00
#
_symmetry.space_group_name_H-M   'P 1'
#
loop_
_entity.id
_entity.type
_entity.pdbx_description
1 polymer ?
#
loop_
_entity_poly.entity_id
_entity_poly.type
_entity_poly.pdbx_seq_one_letter_code
_entity_poly.pdbx_strand_id
1 'polypeptide(L)'
;MFRRLVSGDVFILQRRLSQSLKCLRLLSCNSVIGSDRGQDLSREERTGKVGSYEYTYRTSRRYVSDVFLSNSQVPSRPEEQKRVCKVILDRFDQQYGQELGPLWPSARAVLLNPGCWQYGVMLNRFTAVSDVKQRLQGQGFISLLPHTDLPHPPSPTQPHPPSPTQPHPPSPTQPSSIPHPAPPPPLPPSLQCFIHPSPVRYPSPPHRQGQLKAYYLLNAASLLPVLALGVQEGDRVLDLCSAPGGKALAVLQTADPALLCCNEMDPHRRDWLAKTLESFIPQSLSSTVTVSNQDGRLFGQSEAGMYDKVLLDAPCSNDRSWLFSCGTGGDQQGAVRLRDRARLPTLQTQLLRSALAAVRPGGVVVNSTCTLSRSENQEVVEVVLNTCPGVELQDLEEELALPLQEHLTFTPLGHTPSLGLIVVPQQGQTWGPMFLSRIKRIH
;
A
#
# COMPACT_ATOMS: atom_id res chain seq x y z
N MET A 1 64.13 4.92 27.43
CA MET A 1 63.65 6.29 27.66
C MET A 1 62.66 6.63 26.55
N PHE A 2 61.35 6.52 26.78
CA PHE A 2 60.42 7.66 26.99
C PHE A 2 60.44 8.65 25.80
N ARG A 3 59.36 9.03 25.08
CA ARG A 3 57.92 9.17 25.41
C ARG A 3 57.14 9.67 24.15
N ARG A 4 55.84 9.33 24.04
CA ARG A 4 54.71 10.06 23.36
C ARG A 4 54.75 10.17 21.81
N LEU A 5 53.68 9.96 21.03
CA LEU A 5 52.22 9.93 21.20
C LEU A 5 51.60 8.98 20.16
N VAL A 6 50.50 8.30 20.52
CA VAL A 6 49.69 7.39 19.70
C VAL A 6 48.28 7.97 19.56
N SER A 7 47.64 7.65 18.42
CA SER A 7 46.18 7.55 18.17
C SER A 7 45.37 8.77 17.76
N GLY A 8 44.77 8.65 16.57
CA GLY A 8 43.59 9.36 16.11
C GLY A 8 43.18 8.84 14.72
N ASP A 9 42.02 8.18 14.64
CA ASP A 9 41.24 7.85 13.42
C ASP A 9 41.02 6.36 13.08
N VAL A 10 40.58 5.61 14.11
CA VAL A 10 39.68 4.45 13.95
C VAL A 10 38.63 4.53 15.06
N PHE A 11 37.71 5.50 15.00
CA PHE A 11 36.56 5.57 15.93
C PHE A 11 35.41 6.46 15.38
N ILE A 12 35.01 6.26 14.13
CA ILE A 12 33.77 6.83 13.57
C ILE A 12 32.96 5.70 12.93
N LEU A 13 32.62 4.69 13.72
CA LEU A 13 31.55 3.74 13.36
C LEU A 13 30.76 3.19 14.56
N GLN A 14 30.95 3.75 15.77
CA GLN A 14 30.31 3.26 17.01
C GLN A 14 29.58 4.34 17.82
N ARG A 15 29.22 5.48 17.19
CA ARG A 15 28.54 6.61 17.86
C ARG A 15 27.12 6.92 17.38
N ARG A 16 26.40 5.95 16.80
CA ARG A 16 24.94 6.05 16.53
C ARG A 16 24.06 5.10 17.35
N LEU A 17 24.63 4.44 18.36
CA LEU A 17 23.90 3.49 19.24
C LEU A 17 23.66 3.98 20.68
N SER A 18 23.78 5.29 20.97
CA SER A 18 23.65 5.81 22.36
C SER A 18 22.74 7.04 22.51
N GLN A 19 21.79 7.27 21.60
CA GLN A 19 20.83 8.39 21.73
C GLN A 19 19.34 7.99 21.78
N SER A 20 19.01 6.71 21.93
CA SER A 20 17.61 6.25 22.05
C SER A 20 17.23 5.62 23.39
N LEU A 21 18.01 5.84 24.46
CA LEU A 21 17.79 5.24 25.80
C LEU A 21 17.57 6.26 26.94
N LYS A 22 17.16 7.50 26.65
CA LYS A 22 16.94 8.55 27.67
C LYS A 22 15.58 9.24 27.63
N CYS A 23 14.51 8.53 27.26
CA CYS A 23 13.13 8.99 27.46
C CYS A 23 12.29 8.01 28.28
N LEU A 24 12.90 7.36 29.29
CA LEU A 24 12.17 6.58 30.29
C LEU A 24 12.65 7.00 31.69
N ARG A 25 11.98 8.00 32.26
CA ARG A 25 11.88 8.36 33.70
C ARG A 25 11.62 9.87 33.80
N LEU A 26 10.38 10.23 34.11
CA LEU A 26 9.97 11.28 35.05
C LEU A 26 8.48 11.50 34.87
N LEU A 27 7.69 10.98 35.82
CA LEU A 27 6.62 11.69 36.54
C LEU A 27 5.89 10.66 37.41
N SER A 28 6.43 10.49 38.61
CA SER A 28 5.69 10.08 39.80
C SER A 28 5.29 11.36 40.52
N CYS A 29 3.99 11.56 40.72
CA CYS A 29 3.45 12.39 41.80
C CYS A 29 2.06 11.84 42.18
N ASN A 30 1.98 11.18 43.34
CA ASN A 30 0.78 11.15 44.20
C ASN A 30 0.51 12.61 44.65
N SER A 31 -0.70 13.11 44.91
CA SER A 31 -1.81 12.59 45.71
C SER A 31 -3.03 13.55 45.58
N VAL A 32 -4.15 13.11 46.16
CA VAL A 32 -5.28 13.87 46.76
C VAL A 32 -6.62 13.80 46.01
N ILE A 33 -7.55 13.13 46.70
CA ILE A 33 -8.99 13.03 46.48
C ILE A 33 -9.63 14.41 46.68
N GLY A 34 -10.48 14.83 45.74
CA GLY A 34 -11.26 16.07 45.84
C GLY A 34 -12.42 16.11 44.85
N SER A 35 -13.61 16.33 45.40
CA SER A 35 -14.95 16.34 44.80
C SER A 35 -15.17 17.32 43.63
N ASP A 36 -15.91 16.85 42.63
CA ASP A 36 -17.01 17.50 41.87
C ASP A 36 -16.97 19.03 41.61
N ARG A 37 -16.88 19.42 40.32
CA ARG A 37 -17.69 20.44 39.59
C ARG A 37 -17.01 20.83 38.26
N GLY A 38 -17.80 20.87 37.18
CA GLY A 38 -17.33 21.10 35.81
C GLY A 38 -16.80 22.49 35.50
N GLN A 39 -16.00 22.59 34.44
CA GLN A 39 -15.73 23.81 33.66
C GLN A 39 -15.06 23.52 32.30
N ASP A 40 -15.26 24.47 31.38
CA ASP A 40 -15.00 24.55 29.94
C ASP A 40 -13.70 23.96 29.36
N LEU A 41 -13.82 23.41 28.14
CA LEU A 41 -12.71 23.02 27.26
C LEU A 41 -12.34 24.17 26.30
N SER A 42 -11.20 24.82 26.53
CA SER A 42 -10.61 25.78 25.59
C SER A 42 -9.91 25.10 24.41
N ARG A 43 -10.07 25.69 23.22
CA ARG A 43 -9.46 25.28 21.94
C ARG A 43 -8.08 25.94 21.81
N GLU A 44 -7.00 25.17 21.64
CA GLU A 44 -5.68 25.69 21.28
C GLU A 44 -5.43 25.52 19.77
N GLU A 45 -5.17 26.64 19.09
CA GLU A 45 -4.59 26.68 17.74
C GLU A 45 -3.08 26.91 17.88
N ARG A 46 -2.26 26.14 17.14
CA ARG A 46 -0.82 26.41 17.03
C ARG A 46 -0.42 26.56 15.57
N THR A 47 0.31 27.65 15.30
CA THR A 47 0.94 27.96 14.03
C THR A 47 2.42 27.61 14.07
N GLY A 48 2.95 27.11 12.96
CA GLY A 48 4.38 26.86 12.78
C GLY A 48 4.84 27.29 11.39
N LYS A 49 6.09 27.78 11.29
CA LYS A 49 6.75 28.18 10.04
C LYS A 49 7.88 27.21 9.68
N VAL A 50 7.93 26.79 8.42
CA VAL A 50 9.10 26.15 7.81
C VAL A 50 9.37 26.87 6.49
N GLY A 51 10.46 27.63 6.42
CA GLY A 51 10.76 28.52 5.29
C GLY A 51 9.70 29.61 5.10
N SER A 52 9.29 29.86 3.85
CA SER A 52 8.27 30.86 3.47
C SER A 52 6.83 30.37 3.63
N TYR A 53 6.60 29.18 4.19
CA TYR A 53 5.28 28.56 4.31
C TYR A 53 4.84 28.50 5.78
N GLU A 54 3.61 28.93 6.03
CA GLU A 54 2.98 28.98 7.35
C GLU A 54 1.84 27.94 7.40
N TYR A 55 1.85 27.10 8.44
CA TYR A 55 0.86 26.03 8.62
C TYR A 55 0.13 26.19 9.96
N THR A 56 -1.16 25.85 9.95
CA THR A 56 -2.03 25.89 11.14
C THR A 56 -2.58 24.49 11.42
N TYR A 57 -2.35 23.97 12.63
CA TYR A 57 -2.92 22.70 13.07
C TYR A 57 -4.07 22.94 14.06
N ARG A 58 -5.16 22.16 13.91
CA ARG A 58 -6.24 22.05 14.90
C ARG A 58 -6.32 20.62 15.42
N THR A 59 -6.15 20.45 16.73
CA THR A 59 -6.30 19.15 17.39
C THR A 59 -7.72 18.95 17.91
N SER A 60 -8.32 17.78 17.67
CA SER A 60 -9.41 17.27 18.51
C SER A 60 -8.89 16.07 19.32
N ARG A 61 -8.80 16.19 20.64
CA ARG A 61 -8.52 15.05 21.52
C ARG A 61 -9.72 14.11 21.55
N ARG A 62 -9.57 12.86 21.11
CA ARG A 62 -10.37 11.73 21.61
C ARG A 62 -9.40 10.69 22.15
N TYR A 63 -9.22 10.68 23.47
CA TYR A 63 -8.65 9.55 24.19
C TYR A 63 -9.70 8.44 24.22
N VAL A 64 -9.35 7.25 23.71
CA VAL A 64 -10.07 6.01 24.05
C VAL A 64 -9.20 5.32 25.09
N SER A 65 -9.55 5.48 26.36
CA SER A 65 -8.99 4.68 27.45
C SER A 65 -9.80 3.40 27.55
N ASP A 66 -9.18 2.26 27.27
CA ASP A 66 -9.74 0.93 27.56
C ASP A 66 -9.69 0.69 29.07
N VAL A 67 -10.86 0.72 29.71
CA VAL A 67 -11.06 0.17 31.06
C VAL A 67 -12.00 -1.01 30.91
N PHE A 68 -11.48 -2.19 31.23
CA PHE A 68 -12.22 -3.44 31.35
C PHE A 68 -13.22 -3.36 32.51
N LEU A 69 -14.48 -3.69 32.25
CA LEU A 69 -15.39 -4.28 33.24
C LEU A 69 -16.01 -5.53 32.63
N SER A 70 -15.90 -6.61 33.40
CA SER A 70 -16.40 -7.96 33.14
C SER A 70 -17.92 -8.01 32.94
N ASN A 71 -18.36 -8.88 32.03
CA ASN A 71 -19.72 -9.45 31.90
C ASN A 71 -20.89 -8.51 32.20
N SER A 72 -21.33 -7.77 31.17
CA SER A 72 -22.74 -7.44 30.92
C SER A 72 -22.86 -7.00 29.46
N GLN A 73 -23.93 -7.41 28.79
CA GLN A 73 -24.26 -7.03 27.41
C GLN A 73 -24.14 -5.51 27.23
N VAL A 74 -23.10 -5.05 26.52
CA VAL A 74 -22.95 -3.64 26.14
C VAL A 74 -23.90 -3.39 24.98
N PRO A 75 -24.87 -2.46 25.09
CA PRO A 75 -25.72 -2.10 23.96
C PRO A 75 -24.83 -1.52 22.85
N SER A 76 -25.00 -2.02 21.62
CA SER A 76 -24.37 -1.47 20.43
C SER A 76 -24.62 0.04 20.36
N ARG A 77 -23.55 0.84 20.38
CA ARG A 77 -23.66 2.29 20.09
C ARG A 77 -24.36 2.48 18.74
N PRO A 78 -25.27 3.46 18.60
CA PRO A 78 -25.89 3.75 17.31
C PRO A 78 -24.78 4.06 16.29
N GLU A 79 -24.78 3.37 15.14
CA GLU A 79 -23.92 3.74 14.01
C GLU A 79 -24.27 5.19 13.62
N GLU A 80 -23.36 6.13 13.87
CA GLU A 80 -23.50 7.51 13.42
C GLU A 80 -23.57 7.48 11.89
N GLN A 81 -24.76 7.71 11.32
CA GLN A 81 -25.02 7.56 9.89
C GLN A 81 -24.06 8.46 9.10
N LYS A 82 -23.11 7.86 8.38
CA LYS A 82 -22.11 8.60 7.61
C LYS A 82 -22.80 9.54 6.61
N ARG A 83 -22.70 10.84 6.84
CA ARG A 83 -23.33 11.85 5.98
C ARG A 83 -22.47 12.10 4.74
N VAL A 84 -23.10 12.07 3.57
CA VAL A 84 -22.45 12.39 2.30
C VAL A 84 -22.17 13.89 2.19
N CYS A 85 -20.97 14.24 1.75
CA CYS A 85 -20.53 15.60 1.48
C CYS A 85 -21.03 16.06 0.10
N LYS A 86 -22.08 16.88 0.06
CA LYS A 86 -22.74 17.28 -1.21
C LYS A 86 -21.81 18.00 -2.17
N VAL A 87 -21.02 18.96 -1.66
CA VAL A 87 -20.07 19.73 -2.49
C VAL A 87 -19.05 18.82 -3.20
N ILE A 88 -18.59 17.76 -2.52
CA ILE A 88 -17.66 16.79 -3.13
C ILE A 88 -18.40 15.91 -4.14
N LEU A 89 -19.60 15.44 -3.79
CA LEU A 89 -20.43 14.62 -4.67
C LEU A 89 -20.78 15.35 -5.97
N ASP A 90 -21.21 16.61 -5.89
CA ASP A 90 -21.55 17.42 -7.06
C ASP A 90 -20.35 17.58 -8.00
N ARG A 91 -19.15 17.75 -7.43
CA ARG A 91 -17.91 17.80 -8.21
C ARG A 91 -17.59 16.45 -8.86
N PHE A 92 -17.78 15.34 -8.15
CA PHE A 92 -17.60 14.00 -8.70
C PHE A 92 -18.63 13.70 -9.79
N ASP A 93 -19.89 14.10 -9.61
CA ASP A 93 -20.95 13.94 -10.62
C ASP A 93 -20.62 14.69 -11.91
N GLN A 94 -20.12 15.92 -11.80
CA GLN A 94 -19.68 16.68 -12.97
C GLN A 94 -18.48 16.04 -13.68
N GLN A 95 -17.45 15.69 -12.91
CA GLN A 95 -16.17 15.24 -13.47
C GLN A 95 -16.26 13.78 -13.95
N TYR A 96 -16.67 12.86 -13.09
CA TYR A 96 -16.70 11.43 -13.40
C TYR A 96 -17.86 11.06 -14.33
N GLY A 97 -18.94 11.85 -14.36
CA GLY A 97 -19.96 11.73 -15.40
C GLY A 97 -19.40 11.95 -16.81
N GLN A 98 -18.42 12.85 -16.96
CA GLN A 98 -17.73 13.08 -18.23
C GLN A 98 -16.63 12.04 -18.49
N GLU A 99 -15.80 11.73 -17.48
CA GLU A 99 -14.64 10.84 -17.63
C GLU A 99 -15.02 9.36 -17.80
N LEU A 100 -16.05 8.88 -17.09
CA LEU A 100 -16.46 7.46 -17.08
C LEU A 100 -17.71 7.17 -17.92
N GLY A 101 -18.45 8.21 -18.33
CA GLY A 101 -19.68 8.10 -19.10
C GLY A 101 -20.66 7.07 -18.52
N PRO A 102 -21.01 5.99 -19.25
CA PRO A 102 -22.01 5.02 -18.82
C PRO A 102 -21.62 4.21 -17.57
N LEU A 103 -20.34 4.17 -17.19
CA LEU A 103 -19.89 3.47 -15.99
C LEU A 103 -20.15 4.27 -14.70
N TRP A 104 -20.33 5.59 -14.81
CA TRP A 104 -20.45 6.47 -13.64
C TRP A 104 -21.68 6.18 -12.77
N PRO A 105 -22.91 6.01 -13.29
CA PRO A 105 -24.10 5.83 -12.45
C PRO A 105 -23.99 4.64 -11.49
N SER A 106 -23.46 3.51 -11.96
CA SER A 106 -23.26 2.32 -11.14
C SER A 106 -22.11 2.52 -10.13
N ALA A 107 -20.98 3.09 -10.56
CA ALA A 107 -19.86 3.39 -9.66
C ALA A 107 -20.27 4.34 -8.53
N ARG A 108 -21.01 5.40 -8.88
CA ARG A 108 -21.61 6.34 -7.94
C ARG A 108 -22.50 5.65 -6.92
N ALA A 109 -23.38 4.74 -7.36
CA ALA A 109 -24.27 4.01 -6.46
C ALA A 109 -23.48 3.17 -5.42
N VAL A 110 -22.39 2.53 -5.83
CA VAL A 110 -21.50 1.78 -4.90
C VAL A 110 -20.74 2.71 -3.98
N LEU A 111 -20.20 3.82 -4.49
CA LEU A 111 -19.48 4.81 -3.69
C LEU A 111 -20.37 5.46 -2.62
N LEU A 112 -21.66 5.64 -2.90
CA LEU A 112 -22.62 6.23 -1.96
C LEU A 112 -23.21 5.23 -0.96
N ASN A 113 -22.91 3.93 -1.09
CA ASN A 113 -23.45 2.88 -0.23
C ASN A 113 -22.33 2.15 0.55
N PRO A 114 -21.89 2.67 1.71
CA PRO A 114 -20.89 1.99 2.54
C PRO A 114 -21.30 0.59 3.01
N GLY A 115 -22.60 0.28 2.99
CA GLY A 115 -23.12 -1.03 3.37
C GLY A 115 -22.75 -2.14 2.38
N CYS A 116 -22.46 -1.80 1.12
CA CYS A 116 -22.03 -2.77 0.11
C CYS A 116 -20.51 -2.93 0.02
N TRP A 117 -19.72 -2.10 0.72
CA TRP A 117 -18.26 -2.16 0.62
C TRP A 117 -17.71 -3.45 1.22
N GLN A 118 -17.02 -4.21 0.39
CA GLN A 118 -16.40 -5.47 0.75
C GLN A 118 -14.94 -5.29 1.19
N TYR A 119 -14.47 -6.24 2.00
CA TYR A 119 -13.06 -6.40 2.35
C TYR A 119 -12.63 -7.82 1.99
N GLY A 120 -11.48 -7.93 1.32
CA GLY A 120 -10.76 -9.17 1.16
C GLY A 120 -10.03 -9.52 2.46
N VAL A 121 -9.85 -10.81 2.68
CA VAL A 121 -9.15 -11.37 3.84
C VAL A 121 -7.80 -11.88 3.36
N MET A 122 -6.76 -11.04 3.48
CA MET A 122 -5.39 -11.44 3.17
C MET A 122 -4.79 -12.19 4.36
N LEU A 123 -4.45 -13.45 4.17
CA LEU A 123 -3.87 -14.29 5.22
C LEU A 123 -2.42 -13.86 5.52
N ASN A 124 -2.02 -14.02 6.78
CA ASN A 124 -0.66 -13.75 7.22
C ASN A 124 0.17 -15.05 7.22
N ARG A 125 1.09 -15.18 6.26
CA ARG A 125 2.00 -16.32 6.10
C ARG A 125 2.93 -16.56 7.30
N PHE A 126 3.08 -15.57 8.19
CA PHE A 126 3.89 -15.69 9.41
C PHE A 126 3.13 -16.32 10.59
N THR A 127 1.91 -16.80 10.37
CA THR A 127 1.06 -17.42 11.39
C THR A 127 0.44 -18.72 10.90
N ALA A 128 -0.01 -19.57 11.83
CA ALA A 128 -0.84 -20.70 11.49
C ALA A 128 -2.23 -20.21 11.04
N VAL A 129 -2.55 -20.39 9.76
CA VAL A 129 -3.78 -19.86 9.15
C VAL A 129 -4.78 -20.94 8.72
N SER A 130 -4.49 -22.22 8.96
CA SER A 130 -5.34 -23.35 8.53
C SER A 130 -6.79 -23.22 9.03
N ASP A 131 -6.98 -22.90 10.30
CA ASP A 131 -8.31 -22.73 10.89
C ASP A 131 -9.06 -21.53 10.28
N VAL A 132 -8.34 -20.44 10.00
CA VAL A 132 -8.91 -19.25 9.36
C VAL A 132 -9.35 -19.58 7.94
N LYS A 133 -8.48 -20.27 7.18
CA LYS A 133 -8.76 -20.70 5.81
C LYS A 133 -9.98 -21.61 5.74
N GLN A 134 -10.06 -22.63 6.61
CA GLN A 134 -11.22 -23.52 6.70
C GLN A 134 -12.51 -22.77 7.04
N ARG A 135 -12.47 -21.83 8.01
CA ARG A 135 -13.64 -21.00 8.34
C ARG A 135 -14.09 -20.11 7.18
N LEU A 136 -13.15 -19.49 6.46
CA LEU A 136 -13.46 -18.66 5.30
C LEU A 136 -14.15 -19.50 4.22
N GLN A 137 -13.59 -20.66 3.88
CA GLN A 137 -14.16 -21.58 2.89
C GLN A 137 -15.54 -22.08 3.31
N GLY A 138 -15.71 -22.46 4.59
CA GLY A 138 -17.00 -22.86 5.15
C GLY A 138 -18.06 -21.74 5.17
N GLN A 139 -17.64 -20.48 5.08
CA GLN A 139 -18.51 -19.30 4.97
C GLN A 139 -18.71 -18.85 3.51
N GLY A 140 -18.24 -19.60 2.52
CA GLY A 140 -18.43 -19.27 1.10
C GLY A 140 -17.43 -18.25 0.54
N PHE A 141 -16.35 -17.93 1.25
CA PHE A 141 -15.26 -17.15 0.66
C PHE A 141 -14.49 -17.98 -0.37
N ILE A 142 -14.10 -17.34 -1.46
CA ILE A 142 -13.31 -17.91 -2.55
C ILE A 142 -11.93 -17.24 -2.61
N SER A 143 -10.93 -17.92 -3.15
CA SER A 143 -9.62 -17.31 -3.38
C SER A 143 -9.72 -16.28 -4.49
N LEU A 144 -9.18 -15.08 -4.28
CA LEU A 144 -9.08 -14.04 -5.31
C LEU A 144 -8.02 -14.40 -6.36
N LEU A 145 -6.93 -15.02 -5.92
CA LEU A 145 -5.79 -15.37 -6.77
C LEU A 145 -5.82 -16.88 -7.01
N PRO A 146 -5.75 -17.33 -8.28
CA PRO A 146 -5.70 -18.75 -8.59
C PRO A 146 -4.41 -19.34 -8.01
N HIS A 147 -4.53 -20.48 -7.31
CA HIS A 147 -3.37 -21.23 -6.87
C HIS A 147 -2.69 -21.84 -8.10
N THR A 148 -1.49 -21.37 -8.45
CA THR A 148 -0.55 -22.23 -9.17
C THR A 148 0.06 -23.17 -8.14
N ASP A 149 -0.60 -24.30 -7.90
CA ASP A 149 0.07 -25.46 -7.32
C ASP A 149 1.12 -25.93 -8.34
N LEU A 150 2.28 -25.26 -8.37
CA LEU A 150 3.43 -25.80 -9.07
C LEU A 150 3.89 -27.01 -8.26
N PRO A 151 3.89 -28.24 -8.84
CA PRO A 151 4.48 -29.37 -8.16
C PRO A 151 5.94 -29.03 -7.86
N HIS A 152 6.34 -29.18 -6.60
CA HIS A 152 7.74 -29.07 -6.21
C HIS A 152 8.59 -29.87 -7.20
N PRO A 153 9.68 -29.30 -7.77
CA PRO A 153 10.60 -30.11 -8.55
C PRO A 153 11.10 -31.25 -7.65
N PRO A 154 11.07 -32.51 -8.10
CA PRO A 154 11.59 -33.60 -7.31
C PRO A 154 13.05 -33.31 -6.97
N SER A 155 13.39 -33.53 -5.71
CA SER A 155 14.74 -33.37 -5.15
C SER A 155 15.80 -33.96 -6.09
N PRO A 156 16.97 -33.31 -6.26
CA PRO A 156 17.99 -33.80 -7.17
C PRO A 156 18.48 -35.16 -6.70
N THR A 157 18.12 -36.19 -7.46
CA THR A 157 18.71 -37.52 -7.35
C THR A 157 20.15 -37.40 -7.86
N GLN A 158 21.09 -37.93 -7.08
CA GLN A 158 22.52 -37.84 -7.36
C GLN A 158 22.87 -38.36 -8.77
N PRO A 159 23.81 -37.72 -9.48
CA PRO A 159 24.21 -38.16 -10.81
C PRO A 159 25.05 -39.44 -10.73
N HIS A 160 24.60 -40.50 -11.40
CA HIS A 160 25.44 -41.66 -11.71
C HIS A 160 26.42 -41.30 -12.86
N PRO A 161 27.65 -41.85 -12.86
CA PRO A 161 28.67 -41.50 -13.85
C PRO A 161 28.37 -42.08 -15.25
N PRO A 162 28.85 -41.44 -16.34
CA PRO A 162 28.49 -41.81 -17.70
C PRO A 162 29.30 -43.01 -18.21
N SER A 163 28.65 -43.83 -19.04
CA SER A 163 29.27 -44.89 -19.85
C SER A 163 29.51 -44.38 -21.29
N PRO A 164 30.54 -44.85 -22.01
CA PRO A 164 31.02 -44.17 -23.22
C PRO A 164 30.42 -44.69 -24.54
N THR A 165 30.53 -43.85 -25.59
CA THR A 165 30.48 -44.09 -27.06
C THR A 165 29.10 -44.35 -27.70
N GLN A 166 28.71 -43.75 -28.84
CA GLN A 166 29.36 -43.59 -30.16
C GLN A 166 28.87 -42.35 -30.96
N PRO A 167 29.54 -41.94 -32.07
CA PRO A 167 29.21 -40.73 -32.83
C PRO A 167 28.20 -40.98 -33.99
N HIS A 168 27.23 -40.07 -34.15
CA HIS A 168 26.33 -40.01 -35.31
C HIS A 168 26.52 -38.68 -36.09
N PRO A 169 26.30 -38.67 -37.42
CA PRO A 169 26.65 -37.57 -38.33
C PRO A 169 25.61 -36.42 -38.31
N PRO A 170 25.95 -35.22 -38.83
CA PRO A 170 25.11 -34.03 -38.71
C PRO A 170 24.03 -33.98 -39.80
N SER A 171 22.82 -33.58 -39.40
CA SER A 171 21.69 -33.25 -40.28
C SER A 171 21.27 -31.79 -40.07
N PRO A 172 20.64 -31.14 -41.07
CA PRO A 172 20.84 -29.72 -41.34
C PRO A 172 19.98 -28.77 -40.50
N THR A 173 20.53 -27.56 -40.35
CA THR A 173 19.99 -26.35 -39.73
C THR A 173 18.55 -26.02 -40.14
N GLN A 174 17.65 -25.93 -39.15
CA GLN A 174 16.38 -25.22 -39.27
C GLN A 174 16.56 -23.73 -38.97
N PRO A 175 15.81 -22.83 -39.64
CA PRO A 175 15.90 -21.40 -39.41
C PRO A 175 15.29 -21.01 -38.06
N SER A 176 15.96 -20.08 -37.39
CA SER A 176 15.63 -19.45 -36.11
C SER A 176 14.17 -19.03 -36.01
N SER A 177 13.44 -19.65 -35.09
CA SER A 177 12.15 -19.17 -34.60
C SER A 177 12.34 -17.82 -33.91
N ILE A 178 11.50 -16.87 -34.29
CA ILE A 178 11.33 -15.58 -33.62
C ILE A 178 11.00 -15.86 -32.15
N PRO A 179 11.67 -15.22 -31.17
CA PRO A 179 11.33 -15.45 -29.77
C PRO A 179 9.91 -14.93 -29.52
N HIS A 180 8.99 -15.86 -29.26
CA HIS A 180 7.70 -15.51 -28.67
C HIS A 180 7.95 -14.76 -27.36
N PRO A 181 7.18 -13.70 -27.06
CA PRO A 181 7.25 -13.06 -25.76
C PRO A 181 7.02 -14.13 -24.68
N ALA A 182 7.90 -14.15 -23.68
CA ALA A 182 7.77 -15.07 -22.56
C ALA A 182 6.37 -14.90 -21.93
N PRO A 183 5.68 -16.00 -21.56
CA PRO A 183 4.40 -15.90 -20.87
C PRO A 183 4.58 -15.04 -19.61
N PRO A 184 3.56 -14.24 -19.24
CA PRO A 184 3.64 -13.38 -18.07
C PRO A 184 4.02 -14.22 -16.83
N PRO A 185 4.82 -13.68 -15.91
CA PRO A 185 5.20 -14.41 -14.70
C PRO A 185 3.93 -14.81 -13.93
N PRO A 186 3.84 -16.05 -13.43
CA PRO A 186 2.68 -16.48 -12.66
C PRO A 186 2.52 -15.60 -11.41
N LEU A 187 1.26 -15.35 -11.01
CA LEU A 187 0.94 -14.64 -9.78
C LEU A 187 1.64 -15.30 -8.58
N PRO A 188 2.10 -14.53 -7.58
CA PRO A 188 2.91 -15.04 -6.48
C PRO A 188 2.12 -16.11 -5.70
N PRO A 189 2.60 -17.37 -5.66
CA PRO A 189 1.84 -18.49 -5.11
C PRO A 189 1.63 -18.40 -3.59
N SER A 190 2.44 -17.59 -2.89
CA SER A 190 2.37 -17.42 -1.43
C SER A 190 1.28 -16.46 -0.98
N LEU A 191 0.86 -15.51 -1.83
CA LEU A 191 -0.13 -14.50 -1.44
C LEU A 191 -1.53 -15.12 -1.45
N GLN A 192 -2.09 -15.29 -0.26
CA GLN A 192 -3.44 -15.82 -0.08
C GLN A 192 -4.39 -14.70 0.30
N CYS A 193 -5.35 -14.39 -0.58
CA CYS A 193 -6.42 -13.45 -0.28
C CYS A 193 -7.77 -14.06 -0.64
N PHE A 194 -8.71 -14.01 0.30
CA PHE A 194 -10.06 -14.54 0.14
C PHE A 194 -11.06 -13.40 -0.01
N ILE A 195 -11.98 -13.54 -0.97
CA ILE A 195 -13.10 -12.61 -1.21
C ILE A 195 -14.42 -13.36 -1.09
N HIS A 196 -15.50 -12.64 -0.83
CA HIS A 196 -16.84 -13.21 -0.78
C HIS A 196 -17.71 -12.58 -1.88
N PRO A 197 -18.52 -13.34 -2.64
CA PRO A 197 -19.38 -12.78 -3.70
C PRO A 197 -20.40 -11.75 -3.19
N SER A 198 -20.93 -11.99 -2.00
CA SER A 198 -21.85 -11.07 -1.30
C SER A 198 -21.11 -10.15 -0.30
N PRO A 199 -21.69 -8.99 0.09
CA PRO A 199 -21.09 -8.05 1.04
C PRO A 199 -21.13 -8.55 2.49
N VAL A 200 -20.39 -9.61 2.78
CA VAL A 200 -20.24 -10.19 4.11
C VAL A 200 -19.11 -9.48 4.85
N ARG A 201 -19.37 -9.07 6.09
CA ARG A 201 -18.33 -8.52 6.96
C ARG A 201 -17.59 -9.65 7.67
N TYR A 202 -16.27 -9.67 7.53
CA TYR A 202 -15.39 -10.49 8.35
C TYR A 202 -14.84 -9.66 9.52
N PRO A 203 -14.78 -10.18 10.75
CA PRO A 203 -14.33 -9.39 11.90
C PRO A 203 -12.86 -9.00 11.76
N SER A 204 -12.49 -7.81 12.23
CA SER A 204 -11.07 -7.43 12.33
C SER A 204 -10.44 -8.13 13.53
N PRO A 205 -9.27 -8.77 13.40
CA PRO A 205 -8.64 -9.43 14.52
C PRO A 205 -8.13 -8.37 15.53
N PRO A 206 -8.42 -8.53 16.83
CA PRO A 206 -7.95 -7.60 17.84
C PRO A 206 -6.42 -7.61 17.90
N HIS A 207 -5.82 -6.46 18.16
CA HIS A 207 -4.39 -6.41 18.44
C HIS A 207 -4.12 -7.01 19.83
N ARG A 208 -3.09 -7.85 19.92
CA ARG A 208 -2.57 -8.39 21.18
C ARG A 208 -1.06 -8.31 21.13
N GLN A 209 -0.45 -7.67 22.12
CA GLN A 209 1.00 -7.52 22.17
C GLN A 209 1.69 -8.89 22.19
N GLY A 210 2.70 -9.07 21.34
CA GLY A 210 3.44 -10.34 21.21
C GLY A 210 2.71 -11.43 20.41
N GLN A 211 1.51 -11.18 19.89
CA GLN A 211 0.79 -12.12 19.04
C GLN A 211 0.52 -11.51 17.65
N LEU A 212 0.99 -12.20 16.62
CA LEU A 212 0.73 -11.81 15.24
C LEU A 212 -0.73 -12.09 14.86
N LYS A 213 -1.32 -11.18 14.10
CA LYS A 213 -2.66 -11.31 13.54
C LYS A 213 -2.64 -12.27 12.36
N ALA A 214 -3.64 -13.14 12.29
CA ALA A 214 -3.69 -14.19 11.26
C ALA A 214 -4.11 -13.70 9.86
N TYR A 215 -4.72 -12.51 9.76
CA TYR A 215 -5.17 -11.95 8.49
C TYR A 215 -5.37 -10.44 8.58
N TYR A 216 -5.25 -9.76 7.44
CA TYR A 216 -5.47 -8.33 7.26
C TYR A 216 -6.69 -8.11 6.36
N LEU A 217 -7.55 -7.15 6.74
CA LEU A 217 -8.72 -6.76 5.95
C LEU A 217 -8.39 -5.57 5.07
N LEU A 218 -8.63 -5.69 3.77
CA LEU A 218 -8.32 -4.64 2.79
C LEU A 218 -9.30 -4.63 1.63
N ASN A 219 -9.35 -3.54 0.87
CA ASN A 219 -9.97 -3.56 -0.46
C ASN A 219 -9.13 -4.47 -1.36
N ALA A 220 -9.73 -5.51 -1.97
CA ALA A 220 -9.01 -6.48 -2.79
C ALA A 220 -8.24 -5.83 -3.95
N ALA A 221 -8.78 -4.74 -4.54
CA ALA A 221 -8.09 -4.00 -5.60
C ALA A 221 -6.75 -3.40 -5.13
N SER A 222 -6.56 -3.16 -3.83
CA SER A 222 -5.29 -2.69 -3.27
C SER A 222 -4.15 -3.72 -3.37
N LEU A 223 -4.43 -4.97 -3.74
CA LEU A 223 -3.40 -5.96 -4.05
C LEU A 223 -2.83 -5.80 -5.46
N LEU A 224 -3.57 -5.21 -6.41
CA LEU A 224 -3.10 -5.08 -7.79
C LEU A 224 -1.76 -4.34 -7.92
N PRO A 225 -1.52 -3.20 -7.22
CA PRO A 225 -0.23 -2.53 -7.31
C PRO A 225 0.94 -3.38 -6.81
N VAL A 226 0.69 -4.25 -5.82
CA VAL A 226 1.70 -5.15 -5.26
C VAL A 226 1.98 -6.31 -6.21
N LEU A 227 0.93 -6.88 -6.81
CA LEU A 227 1.05 -7.90 -7.85
C LEU A 227 1.81 -7.37 -9.07
N ALA A 228 1.45 -6.18 -9.57
CA ALA A 228 2.10 -5.52 -10.69
C ALA A 228 3.60 -5.24 -10.43
N LEU A 229 3.97 -5.00 -9.17
CA LEU A 229 5.36 -4.71 -8.80
C LEU A 229 6.26 -5.94 -9.04
N GLY A 230 5.70 -7.14 -8.90
CA GLY A 230 6.39 -8.41 -9.16
C GLY A 230 7.64 -8.59 -8.32
N VAL A 231 7.54 -8.32 -7.02
CA VAL A 231 8.66 -8.43 -6.06
C VAL A 231 9.18 -9.86 -6.03
N GLN A 232 10.50 -10.01 -6.12
CA GLN A 232 11.20 -11.29 -6.06
C GLN A 232 11.97 -11.44 -4.73
N GLU A 233 12.35 -12.67 -4.43
CA GLU A 233 13.22 -13.01 -3.30
C GLU A 233 14.53 -12.20 -3.36
N GLY A 234 14.87 -11.53 -2.26
CA GLY A 234 16.08 -10.72 -2.17
C GLY A 234 16.02 -9.33 -2.81
N ASP A 235 14.89 -8.91 -3.39
CA ASP A 235 14.73 -7.54 -3.91
C ASP A 235 14.87 -6.49 -2.78
N ARG A 236 15.42 -5.33 -3.11
CA ARG A 236 15.33 -4.11 -2.28
C ARG A 236 14.11 -3.31 -2.71
N VAL A 237 13.14 -3.19 -1.82
CA VAL A 237 11.83 -2.59 -2.09
C VAL A 237 11.66 -1.30 -1.29
N LEU A 238 11.16 -0.25 -1.95
CA LEU A 238 10.71 0.99 -1.32
C LEU A 238 9.19 1.11 -1.45
N ASP A 239 8.48 1.20 -0.32
CA ASP A 239 7.09 1.67 -0.27
C ASP A 239 7.10 3.15 0.14
N LEU A 240 6.98 4.04 -0.84
CA LEU A 240 7.29 5.47 -0.69
C LEU A 240 6.25 6.24 0.14
N CYS A 241 5.02 5.74 0.20
CA CYS A 241 3.86 6.34 0.87
C CYS A 241 3.04 5.25 1.59
N SER A 242 3.67 4.61 2.57
CA SER A 242 3.32 3.27 3.03
C SER A 242 2.12 3.20 3.97
N ALA A 243 1.78 4.25 4.71
CA ALA A 243 0.74 4.13 5.73
C ALA A 243 -0.66 3.96 5.11
N PRO A 244 -1.53 3.12 5.69
CA PRO A 244 -1.41 2.49 7.01
C PRO A 244 -0.61 1.16 7.04
N GLY A 245 -0.03 0.73 5.93
CA GLY A 245 0.86 -0.45 5.85
C GLY A 245 0.27 -1.67 5.14
N GLY A 246 -0.96 -1.61 4.65
CA GLY A 246 -1.61 -2.77 4.01
C GLY A 246 -0.85 -3.30 2.78
N LYS A 247 -0.31 -2.40 1.94
CA LYS A 247 0.48 -2.80 0.76
C LYS A 247 1.88 -3.28 1.12
N ALA A 248 2.56 -2.64 2.09
CA ALA A 248 3.80 -3.16 2.66
C ALA A 248 3.64 -4.58 3.24
N LEU A 249 2.55 -4.85 3.96
CA LEU A 249 2.25 -6.19 4.45
C LEU A 249 2.05 -7.17 3.29
N ALA A 250 1.32 -6.77 2.24
CA ALA A 250 1.11 -7.59 1.06
C ALA A 250 2.43 -7.91 0.35
N VAL A 251 3.38 -6.98 0.24
CA VAL A 251 4.74 -7.25 -0.27
C VAL A 251 5.43 -8.37 0.53
N LEU A 252 5.34 -8.33 1.87
CA LEU A 252 5.90 -9.39 2.72
C LEU A 252 5.13 -10.71 2.63
N GLN A 253 3.88 -10.69 2.16
CA GLN A 253 3.12 -11.91 1.89
C GLN A 253 3.50 -12.54 0.54
N THR A 254 4.05 -11.76 -0.41
CA THR A 254 4.42 -12.22 -1.75
C THR A 254 5.84 -12.79 -1.86
N ALA A 255 6.80 -12.25 -1.10
CA ALA A 255 8.21 -12.64 -1.20
C ALA A 255 8.97 -12.30 0.10
N ASP A 256 10.20 -12.79 0.26
CA ASP A 256 11.13 -12.38 1.31
C ASP A 256 12.18 -11.38 0.74
N PRO A 257 11.89 -10.05 0.75
CA PRO A 257 12.82 -9.04 0.23
C PRO A 257 14.08 -8.93 1.09
N ALA A 258 15.20 -8.51 0.49
CA ALA A 258 16.42 -8.21 1.25
C ALA A 258 16.27 -6.94 2.10
N LEU A 259 15.45 -6.00 1.63
CA LEU A 259 15.10 -4.76 2.33
C LEU A 259 13.69 -4.35 1.92
N LEU A 260 12.87 -3.96 2.89
CA LEU A 260 11.62 -3.24 2.66
C LEU A 260 11.65 -1.92 3.45
N CYS A 261 11.83 -0.82 2.72
CA CYS A 261 11.77 0.52 3.29
C CYS A 261 10.34 1.07 3.19
N CYS A 262 9.65 1.20 4.32
CA CYS A 262 8.30 1.74 4.42
C CYS A 262 8.35 3.22 4.84
N ASN A 263 8.18 4.14 3.90
CA ASN A 263 8.19 5.57 4.17
C ASN A 263 6.79 6.16 4.36
N GLU A 264 6.59 6.94 5.41
CA GLU A 264 5.39 7.75 5.57
C GLU A 264 5.77 9.12 6.12
N MET A 265 5.41 10.19 5.41
CA MET A 265 5.75 11.56 5.76
C MET A 265 4.96 12.08 6.98
N ASP A 266 3.69 11.69 7.13
CA ASP A 266 2.89 12.12 8.28
C ASP A 266 3.27 11.34 9.55
N PRO A 267 3.75 11.98 10.62
CA PRO A 267 4.23 11.27 11.81
C PRO A 267 3.18 10.39 12.48
N HIS A 268 1.90 10.79 12.44
CA HIS A 268 0.81 10.06 13.08
C HIS A 268 0.39 8.83 12.25
N ARG A 269 0.31 8.97 10.93
CA ARG A 269 0.11 7.83 10.02
C ARG A 269 1.31 6.88 10.06
N ARG A 270 2.51 7.39 10.26
CA ARG A 270 3.71 6.58 10.48
C ARG A 270 3.63 5.77 11.77
N ASP A 271 3.09 6.34 12.86
CA ASP A 271 2.83 5.59 14.09
C ASP A 271 1.82 4.45 13.86
N TRP A 272 0.80 4.70 13.05
CA TRP A 272 -0.16 3.66 12.65
C TRP A 272 0.51 2.57 11.81
N LEU A 273 1.33 2.94 10.83
CA LEU A 273 2.13 2.02 10.04
C LEU A 273 3.00 1.13 10.93
N ALA A 274 3.72 1.72 11.90
CA ALA A 274 4.56 0.96 12.82
C ALA A 274 3.75 -0.06 13.64
N LYS A 275 2.59 0.34 14.17
CA LYS A 275 1.67 -0.56 14.90
C LYS A 275 1.09 -1.66 14.02
N THR A 276 0.78 -1.33 12.76
CA THR A 276 0.35 -2.32 11.78
C THR A 276 1.46 -3.33 11.56
N LEU A 277 2.67 -2.90 11.23
CA LEU A 277 3.80 -3.80 11.01
C LEU A 277 4.04 -4.70 12.24
N GLU A 278 4.14 -4.13 13.44
CA GLU A 278 4.30 -4.87 14.70
C GLU A 278 3.21 -5.95 14.91
N SER A 279 1.97 -5.69 14.47
CA SER A 279 0.86 -6.62 14.64
C SER A 279 0.90 -7.82 13.68
N PHE A 280 1.70 -7.76 12.62
CA PHE A 280 1.64 -8.72 11.52
C PHE A 280 2.98 -9.36 11.19
N ILE A 281 4.11 -8.70 11.47
CA ILE A 281 5.44 -9.22 11.12
C ILE A 281 6.15 -9.76 12.36
N PRO A 282 6.83 -10.92 12.27
CA PRO A 282 7.65 -11.43 13.37
C PRO A 282 8.88 -10.55 13.59
N GLN A 283 9.37 -10.52 14.83
CA GLN A 283 10.54 -9.72 15.22
C GLN A 283 11.83 -10.14 14.48
N SER A 284 11.90 -11.36 13.96
CA SER A 284 13.02 -11.81 13.12
C SER A 284 13.18 -11.00 11.83
N LEU A 285 12.12 -10.34 11.34
CA LEU A 285 12.16 -9.49 10.14
C LEU A 285 12.42 -8.01 10.46
N SER A 286 12.68 -7.64 11.72
CA SER A 286 12.92 -6.25 12.11
C SER A 286 14.18 -5.63 11.48
N SER A 287 15.16 -6.45 11.06
CA SER A 287 16.32 -5.97 10.29
C SER A 287 16.03 -5.75 8.81
N THR A 288 15.01 -6.43 8.28
CA THR A 288 14.62 -6.39 6.87
C THR A 288 13.66 -5.24 6.59
N VAL A 289 12.77 -4.91 7.54
CA VAL A 289 11.74 -3.88 7.39
C VAL A 289 12.14 -2.62 8.15
N THR A 290 12.24 -1.49 7.44
CA THR A 290 12.59 -0.19 8.04
C THR A 290 11.45 0.80 7.90
N VAL A 291 11.16 1.59 8.95
CA VAL A 291 10.12 2.63 8.92
C VAL A 291 10.74 4.03 8.80
N SER A 292 10.49 4.64 7.65
CA SER A 292 10.75 5.99 7.19
C SER A 292 9.91 7.12 7.81
N ASN A 293 10.44 8.34 7.98
CA ASN A 293 9.62 9.56 8.10
C ASN A 293 10.29 10.71 7.33
N GLN A 294 10.40 10.54 6.02
CA GLN A 294 11.04 11.49 5.12
C GLN A 294 10.08 11.98 4.04
N ASP A 295 10.39 13.15 3.48
CA ASP A 295 9.67 13.66 2.32
C ASP A 295 9.97 12.76 1.11
N GLY A 296 8.93 12.08 0.60
CA GLY A 296 9.05 11.16 -0.52
C GLY A 296 9.67 11.79 -1.78
N ARG A 297 9.60 13.12 -1.92
CA ARG A 297 10.18 13.85 -3.05
C ARG A 297 11.71 13.89 -3.04
N LEU A 298 12.35 13.54 -1.92
CA LEU A 298 13.79 13.61 -1.74
C LEU A 298 14.52 12.27 -1.96
N PHE A 299 13.79 11.14 -1.97
CA PHE A 299 14.37 9.80 -2.14
C PHE A 299 15.19 9.64 -3.41
N GLY A 300 14.73 10.24 -4.52
CA GLY A 300 15.46 10.23 -5.78
C GLY A 300 16.85 10.90 -5.71
N GLN A 301 17.08 11.77 -4.73
CA GLN A 301 18.36 12.43 -4.51
C GLN A 301 19.19 11.72 -3.44
N SER A 302 18.56 11.31 -2.33
CA SER A 302 19.26 10.70 -1.19
C SER A 302 19.61 9.22 -1.39
N GLU A 303 18.77 8.50 -2.14
CA GLU A 303 18.84 7.03 -2.29
C GLU A 303 18.72 6.64 -3.78
N ALA A 304 19.37 7.42 -4.64
CA ALA A 304 19.34 7.23 -6.08
C ALA A 304 19.81 5.81 -6.49
N GLY A 305 19.00 5.12 -7.28
CA GLY A 305 19.30 3.79 -7.79
C GLY A 305 19.49 2.70 -6.72
N MET A 306 19.03 2.91 -5.49
CA MET A 306 19.24 1.97 -4.37
C MET A 306 18.25 0.79 -4.37
N TYR A 307 17.11 0.94 -5.04
CA TYR A 307 16.00 -0.02 -4.98
C TYR A 307 15.81 -0.78 -6.29
N ASP A 308 15.52 -2.08 -6.19
CA ASP A 308 15.09 -2.90 -7.33
C ASP A 308 13.67 -2.55 -7.75
N LYS A 309 12.81 -2.28 -6.75
CA LYS A 309 11.37 -2.08 -6.89
C LYS A 309 10.91 -0.92 -6.03
N VAL A 310 10.07 -0.05 -6.59
CA VAL A 310 9.45 1.05 -5.84
C VAL A 310 7.94 1.01 -6.00
N LEU A 311 7.22 0.98 -4.89
CA LEU A 311 5.79 1.18 -4.81
C LEU A 311 5.49 2.62 -4.42
N LEU A 312 4.76 3.33 -5.27
CA LEU A 312 4.22 4.65 -4.98
C LEU A 312 2.69 4.56 -4.92
N ASP A 313 2.16 4.36 -3.71
CA ASP A 313 0.74 4.55 -3.44
C ASP A 313 0.48 6.02 -3.10
N ALA A 314 0.31 6.83 -4.14
CA ALA A 314 0.41 8.28 -4.01
C ALA A 314 -0.77 8.87 -3.20
N PRO A 315 -0.52 9.92 -2.39
CA PRO A 315 -1.61 10.67 -1.76
C PRO A 315 -2.53 11.23 -2.85
N CYS A 316 -3.83 10.99 -2.72
CA CYS A 316 -4.85 11.32 -3.72
C CYS A 316 -6.16 11.77 -3.05
N SER A 317 -7.16 12.13 -3.86
CA SER A 317 -8.49 12.50 -3.38
C SER A 317 -9.23 11.41 -2.62
N ASN A 318 -8.76 10.14 -2.64
CA ASN A 318 -9.33 9.02 -1.86
C ASN A 318 -10.87 9.04 -1.83
N ASP A 319 -11.47 8.89 -3.01
CA ASP A 319 -12.85 9.30 -3.30
C ASP A 319 -13.87 8.71 -2.32
N ARG A 320 -13.69 7.44 -1.93
CA ARG A 320 -14.52 6.79 -0.90
C ARG A 320 -14.45 7.52 0.43
N SER A 321 -13.24 7.83 0.91
CA SER A 321 -13.09 8.50 2.20
C SER A 321 -13.64 9.92 2.15
N TRP A 322 -13.32 10.67 1.10
CA TRP A 322 -13.70 12.09 0.99
C TRP A 322 -15.21 12.30 0.98
N LEU A 323 -15.98 11.40 0.35
CA LEU A 323 -17.45 11.46 0.34
C LEU A 323 -18.09 11.48 1.74
N PHE A 324 -17.47 10.84 2.74
CA PHE A 324 -18.05 10.69 4.09
C PHE A 324 -17.25 11.40 5.18
N SER A 325 -16.14 12.06 4.85
CA SER A 325 -15.24 12.69 5.84
C SER A 325 -15.64 14.12 6.19
N CYS A 326 -16.89 14.51 5.95
CA CYS A 326 -17.42 15.85 6.16
C CYS A 326 -18.38 15.84 7.36
N GLY A 327 -17.93 16.27 8.53
CA GLY A 327 -18.74 16.33 9.76
C GLY A 327 -19.81 17.44 9.74
N THR A 328 -20.28 17.87 10.92
CA THR A 328 -21.12 19.07 11.04
C THR A 328 -20.33 20.30 10.55
N GLY A 329 -20.80 20.96 9.48
CA GLY A 329 -20.02 21.95 8.71
C GLY A 329 -19.36 21.40 7.43
N GLY A 330 -19.83 20.25 6.95
CA GLY A 330 -19.23 19.46 5.88
C GLY A 330 -18.94 20.18 4.57
N ASP A 331 -19.79 21.11 4.14
CA ASP A 331 -19.64 21.76 2.83
C ASP A 331 -18.42 22.70 2.77
N GLN A 332 -18.10 23.38 3.88
CA GLN A 332 -16.88 24.21 3.95
C GLN A 332 -15.61 23.36 3.93
N GLN A 333 -15.60 22.24 4.67
CA GLN A 333 -14.49 21.29 4.66
C GLN A 333 -14.32 20.64 3.28
N GLY A 334 -15.43 20.30 2.62
CA GLY A 334 -15.44 19.82 1.25
C GLY A 334 -14.85 20.83 0.27
N ALA A 335 -15.22 22.10 0.38
CA ALA A 335 -14.68 23.17 -0.46
C ALA A 335 -13.17 23.38 -0.27
N VAL A 336 -12.66 23.28 0.97
CA VAL A 336 -11.21 23.31 1.24
C VAL A 336 -10.52 22.14 0.55
N ARG A 337 -11.03 20.91 0.74
CA ARG A 337 -10.46 19.71 0.11
C ARG A 337 -10.45 19.79 -1.41
N LEU A 338 -11.50 20.33 -2.04
CA LEU A 338 -11.53 20.51 -3.48
C LEU A 338 -10.47 21.51 -3.98
N ARG A 339 -10.17 22.56 -3.20
CA ARG A 339 -9.05 23.47 -3.53
C ARG A 339 -7.70 22.76 -3.39
N ASP A 340 -7.52 21.97 -2.34
CA ASP A 340 -6.29 21.21 -2.11
C ASP A 340 -6.10 20.11 -3.18
N ARG A 341 -7.20 19.53 -3.67
CA ARG A 341 -7.20 18.52 -4.76
C ARG A 341 -6.48 19.00 -6.01
N ALA A 342 -6.59 20.29 -6.35
CA ALA A 342 -5.92 20.87 -7.51
C ALA A 342 -4.38 20.80 -7.44
N ARG A 343 -3.80 20.61 -6.24
CA ARG A 343 -2.35 20.49 -6.03
C ARG A 343 -1.85 19.05 -6.07
N LEU A 344 -2.74 18.07 -5.99
CA LEU A 344 -2.39 16.65 -5.91
C LEU A 344 -1.64 16.15 -7.16
N PRO A 345 -2.07 16.45 -8.40
CA PRO A 345 -1.36 15.99 -9.60
C PRO A 345 0.11 16.45 -9.64
N THR A 346 0.37 17.69 -9.21
CA THR A 346 1.74 18.22 -9.13
C THR A 346 2.57 17.46 -8.09
N LEU A 347 2.02 17.21 -6.90
CA LEU A 347 2.69 16.43 -5.86
C LEU A 347 2.95 14.99 -6.31
N GLN A 348 1.95 14.33 -6.90
CA GLN A 348 2.04 12.96 -7.43
C GLN A 348 3.12 12.86 -8.52
N THR A 349 3.20 13.84 -9.42
CA THR A 349 4.27 13.94 -10.43
C THR A 349 5.65 14.04 -9.78
N GLN A 350 5.80 14.89 -8.75
CA GLN A 350 7.08 15.02 -8.02
C GLN A 350 7.49 13.73 -7.32
N LEU A 351 6.53 13.04 -6.68
CA LEU A 351 6.77 11.75 -6.03
C LEU A 351 7.13 10.66 -7.04
N LEU A 352 6.45 10.60 -8.18
CA LEU A 352 6.73 9.61 -9.23
C LEU A 352 8.12 9.81 -9.84
N ARG A 353 8.54 11.07 -10.08
CA ARG A 353 9.91 11.37 -10.50
C ARG A 353 10.94 10.94 -9.47
N SER A 354 10.68 11.21 -8.18
CA SER A 354 11.56 10.77 -7.09
C SER A 354 11.66 9.24 -7.02
N ALA A 355 10.54 8.53 -7.15
CA ALA A 355 10.50 7.07 -7.19
C ALA A 355 11.30 6.50 -8.37
N LEU A 356 11.17 7.09 -9.56
CA LEU A 356 11.94 6.69 -10.74
C LEU A 356 13.44 6.97 -10.58
N ALA A 357 13.84 8.03 -9.89
CA ALA A 357 15.25 8.28 -9.61
C ALA A 357 15.82 7.33 -8.52
N ALA A 358 14.99 6.93 -7.54
CA ALA A 358 15.37 6.00 -6.47
C ALA A 358 15.48 4.54 -6.94
N VAL A 359 14.73 4.14 -7.96
CA VAL A 359 14.84 2.80 -8.54
C VAL A 359 16.09 2.68 -9.41
N ARG A 360 16.79 1.55 -9.37
CA ARG A 360 17.97 1.30 -10.21
C ARG A 360 17.59 1.18 -11.69
N PRO A 361 18.55 1.39 -12.60
CA PRO A 361 18.38 0.99 -14.00
C PRO A 361 18.00 -0.49 -14.12
N GLY A 362 17.00 -0.77 -14.96
CA GLY A 362 16.34 -2.08 -15.11
C GLY A 362 15.27 -2.38 -14.07
N GLY A 363 15.17 -1.58 -13.00
CA GLY A 363 14.16 -1.73 -11.95
C GLY A 363 12.80 -1.15 -12.34
N VAL A 364 11.80 -1.37 -11.48
CA VAL A 364 10.40 -1.08 -11.77
C VAL A 364 9.77 -0.20 -10.68
N VAL A 365 8.98 0.78 -11.11
CA VAL A 365 8.10 1.58 -10.26
C VAL A 365 6.66 1.24 -10.58
N VAL A 366 5.86 0.96 -9.55
CA VAL A 366 4.40 0.92 -9.66
C VAL A 366 3.81 2.13 -8.97
N ASN A 367 3.11 2.96 -9.75
CA ASN A 367 2.35 4.10 -9.25
C ASN A 367 0.87 3.72 -9.14
N SER A 368 0.25 3.95 -7.98
CA SER A 368 -1.16 3.69 -7.74
C SER A 368 -1.85 4.81 -6.98
N THR A 369 -3.16 4.91 -7.17
CA THR A 369 -4.04 5.81 -6.41
C THR A 369 -5.38 5.13 -6.15
N CYS A 370 -6.17 5.64 -5.18
CA CYS A 370 -7.54 5.19 -4.92
C CYS A 370 -8.59 6.23 -5.35
N THR A 371 -8.36 6.88 -6.49
CA THR A 371 -9.26 7.89 -7.11
C THR A 371 -9.61 7.51 -8.54
N LEU A 372 -10.79 7.92 -9.01
CA LEU A 372 -11.22 7.78 -10.41
C LEU A 372 -10.71 8.92 -11.31
N SER A 373 -10.10 9.96 -10.72
CA SER A 373 -9.68 11.19 -11.41
C SER A 373 -8.62 10.97 -12.47
N ARG A 374 -8.94 11.23 -13.74
CA ARG A 374 -7.97 11.21 -14.84
C ARG A 374 -6.75 12.10 -14.57
N SER A 375 -6.99 13.28 -13.99
CA SER A 375 -5.94 14.25 -13.66
C SER A 375 -4.95 13.80 -12.59
N GLU A 376 -5.36 12.88 -11.70
CA GLU A 376 -4.50 12.31 -10.65
C GLU A 376 -3.87 10.99 -11.10
N ASN A 377 -4.31 10.45 -12.24
CA ASN A 377 -3.98 9.13 -12.74
C ASN A 377 -3.20 9.24 -14.06
N GLN A 378 -3.88 9.12 -15.21
CA GLN A 378 -3.26 9.08 -16.52
C GLN A 378 -2.45 10.33 -16.84
N GLU A 379 -2.95 11.52 -16.49
CA GLU A 379 -2.24 12.78 -16.78
C GLU A 379 -0.92 12.90 -16.01
N VAL A 380 -0.84 12.36 -14.78
CA VAL A 380 0.41 12.31 -14.01
C VAL A 380 1.42 11.39 -14.69
N VAL A 381 0.98 10.21 -15.15
CA VAL A 381 1.83 9.26 -15.88
C VAL A 381 2.31 9.87 -17.20
N GLU A 382 1.40 10.47 -17.97
CA GLU A 382 1.71 11.14 -19.24
C GLU A 382 2.76 12.23 -19.08
N VAL A 383 2.59 13.11 -18.08
CA VAL A 383 3.57 14.16 -17.78
C VAL A 383 4.94 13.56 -17.47
N VAL A 384 5.01 12.47 -16.68
CA VAL A 384 6.27 11.82 -16.36
C VAL A 384 6.91 11.17 -17.58
N LEU A 385 6.16 10.39 -18.36
CA LEU A 385 6.68 9.75 -19.58
C LEU A 385 7.22 10.77 -20.59
N ASN A 386 6.58 11.94 -20.71
CA ASN A 386 7.00 13.00 -21.62
C ASN A 386 8.21 13.81 -21.12
N THR A 387 8.49 13.79 -19.81
CA THR A 387 9.53 14.67 -19.20
C THR A 387 10.71 13.92 -18.62
N CYS A 388 10.58 12.61 -18.40
CA CYS A 388 11.64 11.76 -17.90
C CYS A 388 12.15 10.86 -19.04
N PRO A 389 13.36 11.08 -19.57
CA PRO A 389 13.94 10.17 -20.53
C PRO A 389 14.28 8.83 -19.86
N GLY A 390 14.31 7.75 -20.65
CA GLY A 390 14.78 6.45 -20.16
C GLY A 390 13.82 5.70 -19.28
N VAL A 391 12.53 5.95 -19.42
CA VAL A 391 11.48 5.19 -18.76
C VAL A 391 10.54 4.61 -19.81
N GLU A 392 10.01 3.43 -19.53
CA GLU A 392 9.12 2.70 -20.42
C GLU A 392 7.89 2.24 -19.65
N LEU A 393 6.70 2.55 -20.16
CA LEU A 393 5.46 2.04 -19.61
C LEU A 393 5.30 0.57 -19.98
N GLN A 394 4.96 -0.27 -19.01
CA GLN A 394 4.70 -1.68 -19.23
C GLN A 394 3.19 -1.95 -19.19
N ASP A 395 2.72 -2.72 -20.16
CA ASP A 395 1.35 -3.20 -20.19
C ASP A 395 1.11 -4.20 -19.03
N LEU A 396 -0.10 -4.16 -18.50
CA LEU A 396 -0.60 -4.98 -17.39
C LEU A 396 -1.89 -5.73 -17.76
N GLU A 397 -2.42 -5.55 -18.97
CA GLU A 397 -3.71 -6.12 -19.36
C GLU A 397 -3.70 -7.66 -19.29
N GLU A 398 -2.77 -8.30 -20.00
CA GLU A 398 -2.65 -9.77 -20.02
C GLU A 398 -2.22 -10.35 -18.67
N GLU A 399 -1.39 -9.61 -17.92
CA GLU A 399 -0.83 -10.07 -16.65
C GLU A 399 -1.83 -9.97 -15.49
N LEU A 400 -2.69 -8.93 -15.47
CA LEU A 400 -3.56 -8.65 -14.32
C LEU A 400 -5.03 -8.43 -14.68
N ALA A 401 -5.33 -7.69 -15.76
CA ALA A 401 -6.72 -7.34 -16.06
C ALA A 401 -7.51 -8.57 -16.50
N LEU A 402 -7.01 -9.32 -17.50
CA LEU A 402 -7.70 -10.51 -18.01
C LEU A 402 -7.86 -11.62 -16.95
N PRO A 403 -6.85 -11.97 -16.14
CA PRO A 403 -7.01 -13.00 -15.12
C PRO A 403 -7.97 -12.64 -13.98
N LEU A 404 -8.20 -11.35 -13.72
CA LEU A 404 -9.00 -10.89 -12.58
C LEU A 404 -10.33 -10.24 -12.99
N GLN A 405 -10.68 -10.21 -14.27
CA GLN A 405 -11.90 -9.58 -14.79
C GLN A 405 -13.21 -10.21 -14.24
N GLU A 406 -13.18 -11.46 -13.80
CA GLU A 406 -14.33 -12.13 -13.18
C GLU A 406 -14.64 -11.57 -11.77
N HIS A 407 -13.64 -10.96 -11.12
CA HIS A 407 -13.73 -10.45 -9.76
C HIS A 407 -13.66 -8.93 -9.68
N LEU A 408 -13.00 -8.28 -10.65
CA LEU A 408 -12.74 -6.85 -10.68
C LEU A 408 -13.22 -6.26 -12.01
N THR A 409 -13.88 -5.10 -11.94
CA THR A 409 -14.32 -4.38 -13.15
C THR A 409 -13.25 -3.36 -13.53
N PHE A 410 -12.70 -3.48 -14.72
CA PHE A 410 -11.77 -2.51 -15.28
C PHE A 410 -12.46 -1.52 -16.22
N THR A 411 -11.97 -0.28 -16.31
CA THR A 411 -12.42 0.64 -17.37
C THR A 411 -12.07 0.07 -18.76
N PRO A 412 -12.97 0.14 -19.74
CA PRO A 412 -12.65 -0.17 -21.14
C PRO A 412 -11.43 0.63 -21.59
N LEU A 413 -10.46 -0.05 -22.20
CA LEU A 413 -9.25 0.57 -22.71
C LEU A 413 -9.59 1.30 -24.01
N GLY A 414 -10.02 2.56 -23.88
CA GLY A 414 -10.44 3.37 -25.03
C GLY A 414 -9.28 3.94 -25.86
N HIS A 415 -8.04 3.90 -25.36
CA HIS A 415 -6.87 4.47 -26.03
C HIS A 415 -5.70 3.49 -25.93
N THR A 416 -5.09 3.19 -27.07
CA THR A 416 -3.83 2.43 -27.16
C THR A 416 -2.67 3.41 -27.40
N PRO A 417 -1.58 3.34 -26.60
CA PRO A 417 -1.40 2.50 -25.41
C PRO A 417 -2.16 3.04 -24.19
N SER A 418 -2.67 2.14 -23.35
CA SER A 418 -3.28 2.54 -22.08
C SER A 418 -2.21 2.98 -21.10
N LEU A 419 -2.41 4.14 -20.46
CA LEU A 419 -1.47 4.70 -19.46
C LEU A 419 -1.53 4.00 -18.09
N GLY A 420 -2.36 2.96 -17.95
CA GLY A 420 -2.52 2.16 -16.75
C GLY A 420 -3.89 1.48 -16.68
N LEU A 421 -4.12 0.72 -15.61
CA LEU A 421 -5.40 0.06 -15.34
C LEU A 421 -6.19 0.87 -14.29
N ILE A 422 -7.52 0.96 -14.46
CA ILE A 422 -8.43 1.50 -13.44
C ILE A 422 -9.46 0.43 -13.10
N VAL A 423 -9.48 0.02 -11.83
CA VAL A 423 -10.58 -0.74 -11.25
C VAL A 423 -11.67 0.23 -10.83
N VAL A 424 -12.86 0.06 -11.40
CA VAL A 424 -14.05 0.87 -11.09
C VAL A 424 -15.00 0.03 -10.23
N PRO A 425 -15.44 0.52 -9.07
CA PRO A 425 -16.44 -0.22 -8.29
C PRO A 425 -17.75 -0.33 -9.07
N GLN A 426 -18.31 -1.53 -9.16
CA GLN A 426 -19.59 -1.81 -9.81
C GLN A 426 -20.50 -2.62 -8.88
N GLN A 427 -21.81 -2.63 -9.16
CA GLN A 427 -22.72 -3.52 -8.42
C GLN A 427 -22.27 -4.98 -8.58
N GLY A 428 -22.19 -5.71 -7.47
CA GLY A 428 -21.66 -7.09 -7.44
C GLY A 428 -20.13 -7.20 -7.40
N GLN A 429 -19.40 -6.20 -7.89
CA GLN A 429 -17.93 -6.12 -7.84
C GLN A 429 -17.50 -4.78 -7.21
N THR A 430 -17.66 -4.67 -5.89
CA THR A 430 -17.51 -3.40 -5.18
C THR A 430 -16.07 -3.03 -4.83
N TRP A 431 -15.09 -3.53 -5.58
CA TRP A 431 -13.67 -3.27 -5.31
C TRP A 431 -13.21 -1.95 -5.94
N GLY A 432 -12.07 -1.42 -5.49
CA GLY A 432 -11.57 -0.11 -5.94
C GLY A 432 -12.32 1.08 -5.31
N PRO A 433 -12.26 2.30 -5.88
CA PRO A 433 -11.43 2.67 -7.02
C PRO A 433 -9.96 2.34 -6.79
N MET A 434 -9.28 1.88 -7.84
CA MET A 434 -7.83 1.67 -7.81
C MET A 434 -7.26 1.91 -9.20
N PHE A 435 -6.42 2.92 -9.35
CA PHE A 435 -5.56 3.09 -10.52
C PHE A 435 -4.20 2.47 -10.26
N LEU A 436 -3.60 1.88 -11.29
CA LEU A 436 -2.19 1.48 -11.27
C LEU A 436 -1.53 1.61 -12.65
N SER A 437 -0.24 1.94 -12.63
CA SER A 437 0.63 1.98 -13.81
C SER A 437 2.00 1.40 -13.43
N ARG A 438 2.60 0.63 -14.33
CA ARG A 438 3.93 0.04 -14.14
C ARG A 438 4.92 0.67 -15.10
N ILE A 439 5.96 1.29 -14.56
CA ILE A 439 6.98 2.00 -15.33
C ILE A 439 8.34 1.37 -15.03
N LYS A 440 9.03 0.92 -16.07
CA LYS A 440 10.39 0.39 -15.99
C LYS A 440 11.39 1.52 -16.25
N ARG A 441 12.43 1.61 -15.43
CA ARG A 441 13.57 2.49 -15.69
C ARG A 441 14.58 1.75 -16.58
N ILE A 442 14.93 2.29 -17.73
CA ILE A 442 15.85 1.68 -18.69
C ILE A 442 17.31 2.07 -18.40
N HIS A 443 17.57 3.34 -18.05
CA HIS A 443 18.92 3.86 -17.77
C HIS A 443 18.97 4.80 -16.55
#